data_AF-A0A2N8TTD0-F1
#
_entry.id   AF-A0A2N8TTD0-F1
#
_cell.length_a   1.000
_cell.length_b   1.000
_cell.length_c   1.000
_cell.angle_alpha   90.00
_cell.angle_beta   90.00
_cell.angle_gamma   90.00
#
_symmetry.space_group_name_H-M   'P 1'
#
loop_
_entity.id
_entity.type
_entity.pdbx_description
1 polymer ?
#
loop_
_entity_poly.entity_id
_entity_poly.type
_entity_poly.pdbx_seq_one_letter_code
_entity_poly.pdbx_strand_id
1 'polypeptide(L)'
;MRELGLRNSCGRTGSCFDNAAAESFWALLKEEIGTRVWPDRATARAEVFAFIETFYNRRRLRKHKTFGYLTPAETRQRHQHALAA
;
A
#
# COMPACT_ATOMS: atom_id res chain seq x y z
N MET A 1 -11.75 -16.71 7.75
CA MET A 1 -10.37 -16.92 8.25
C MET A 1 -10.10 -18.40 8.50
N ARG A 2 -10.73 -19.05 9.50
CA ARG A 2 -10.54 -20.50 9.75
C ARG A 2 -10.99 -21.39 8.58
N GLU A 3 -12.14 -21.11 7.96
CA GLU A 3 -12.65 -21.86 6.79
C GLU A 3 -11.77 -21.71 5.53
N LEU A 4 -10.99 -20.64 5.45
CA LEU A 4 -10.04 -20.40 4.35
C LEU A 4 -8.61 -20.89 4.69
N GLY A 5 -8.41 -21.54 5.84
CA GLY A 5 -7.08 -21.94 6.32
C GLY A 5 -6.16 -20.77 6.68
N LEU A 6 -6.70 -19.55 6.82
CA LEU A 6 -5.94 -18.34 7.10
C LEU A 6 -5.85 -18.08 8.60
N ARG A 7 -4.62 -17.88 9.10
CA ARG A 7 -4.36 -17.46 10.47
C ARG A 7 -4.45 -15.94 10.59
N ASN A 8 -5.27 -15.45 11.52
CA ASN A 8 -5.28 -14.03 11.87
C ASN A 8 -3.90 -13.62 12.41
N SER A 9 -3.30 -12.63 11.77
CA SER A 9 -2.10 -11.96 12.27
C SER A 9 -2.57 -10.72 13.02
N CYS A 10 -2.54 -10.78 14.35
CA CYS A 10 -2.72 -9.61 15.21
C CYS A 10 -1.38 -9.31 15.86
N GLY A 11 -0.92 -8.06 15.78
CA GLY A 11 0.26 -7.61 16.52
C GLY A 11 0.06 -7.70 18.02
N ARG A 12 1.16 -7.56 18.76
CA ARG A 12 1.12 -7.43 20.22
C ARG A 12 0.37 -6.14 20.58
N THR A 13 -0.53 -6.19 21.56
CA THR A 13 -1.17 -5.00 22.13
C THR A 13 -0.13 -3.93 22.47
N GLY A 14 -0.34 -2.70 21.99
CA GLY A 14 0.59 -1.59 22.18
C GLY A 14 1.75 -1.53 21.19
N SER A 15 1.83 -2.46 20.22
CA SER A 15 2.75 -2.39 19.08
C SER A 15 2.03 -1.81 17.87
N CYS A 16 2.59 -0.77 17.25
CA CYS A 16 2.02 -0.16 16.05
C CYS A 16 2.62 -0.69 14.74
N PHE A 17 3.63 -1.56 14.79
CA PHE A 17 4.39 -1.95 13.61
C PHE A 17 3.56 -2.72 12.57
N ASP A 18 2.55 -3.47 13.01
CA ASP A 18 1.61 -4.16 12.13
C ASP A 18 0.71 -3.18 11.37
N ASN A 19 0.26 -2.11 12.04
CA ASN A 19 -0.58 -1.07 11.43
C ASN A 19 0.20 0.02 10.66
N ALA A 20 1.47 0.24 10.99
CA ALA A 20 2.27 1.37 10.49
C ALA A 20 2.32 1.43 8.95
N ALA A 21 2.33 0.28 8.27
CA ALA A 21 2.29 0.22 6.81
C ALA A 21 0.97 0.74 6.24
N ALA A 22 -0.16 0.38 6.85
CA ALA A 22 -1.48 0.85 6.45
C ALA A 22 -1.63 2.35 6.76
N GLU A 23 -1.22 2.80 7.95
CA GLU A 23 -1.27 4.21 8.33
C GLU A 23 -0.46 5.10 7.38
N SER A 24 0.74 4.65 7.00
CA SER A 24 1.58 5.35 6.02
C SER A 24 0.89 5.50 4.66
N PHE A 25 0.16 4.47 4.20
CA PHE A 25 -0.64 4.55 2.98
C PHE A 25 -1.80 5.56 3.12
N TRP A 26 -2.54 5.49 4.23
CA TRP A 26 -3.69 6.36 4.45
C TRP A 26 -3.30 7.83 4.58
N ALA A 27 -2.15 8.14 5.19
CA ALA A 27 -1.63 9.50 5.24
C ALA A 27 -1.43 10.07 3.83
N LEU A 28 -0.75 9.32 2.96
CA LEU A 28 -0.46 9.73 1.58
C LEU A 28 -1.73 9.88 0.73
N LEU A 29 -2.66 8.93 0.82
CA LEU A 29 -3.91 9.00 0.09
C LEU A 29 -4.70 10.26 0.46
N LYS A 30 -4.73 10.59 1.76
CA LYS A 30 -5.44 11.77 2.25
C LYS A 30 -4.77 13.07 1.83
N GLU A 31 -3.45 13.11 1.82
CA GLU A 31 -2.66 14.26 1.37
C GLU A 31 -2.88 14.56 -0.12
N GLU A 32 -2.89 13.53 -0.96
CA GLU A 32 -2.91 13.69 -2.42
C GLU A 32 -4.32 13.92 -2.99
N ILE A 33 -5.31 13.19 -2.50
CA ILE A 33 -6.68 13.24 -3.04
C ILE A 33 -7.77 13.36 -1.97
N GLY A 34 -7.44 13.31 -0.68
CA GLY A 34 -8.42 13.21 0.41
C GLY A 34 -9.22 14.47 0.69
N THR A 35 -8.80 15.63 0.19
CA THR A 35 -9.53 16.90 0.32
C THR A 35 -10.53 17.13 -0.81
N ARG A 36 -10.58 16.25 -1.82
CA ARG A 36 -11.49 16.36 -2.95
C ARG A 36 -12.91 16.04 -2.53
N VAL A 37 -13.87 16.80 -3.08
CA VAL A 37 -15.29 16.49 -2.99
C VAL A 37 -15.69 15.80 -4.29
N TRP A 38 -16.10 14.54 -4.20
CA TRP A 38 -16.59 13.79 -5.36
C TRP A 38 -18.11 13.94 -5.48
N PRO A 39 -18.64 13.98 -6.72
CA PRO A 39 -20.08 14.06 -6.95
C PRO A 39 -20.81 12.79 -6.52
N ASP A 40 -20.14 11.63 -6.59
CA ASP A 40 -20.70 10.33 -6.24
C ASP A 40 -19.62 9.32 -5.82
N ARG A 41 -20.05 8.19 -5.27
CA ARG A 41 -19.17 7.14 -4.75
C ARG A 41 -18.42 6.39 -5.86
N ALA A 42 -18.99 6.25 -7.06
CA ALA A 42 -18.34 5.55 -8.17
C ALA A 42 -17.16 6.37 -8.69
N THR A 43 -17.32 7.70 -8.81
CA THR A 43 -16.24 8.62 -9.15
C THR A 43 -15.12 8.57 -8.12
N ALA A 44 -15.43 8.64 -6.82
CA ALA A 44 -14.44 8.52 -5.76
C ALA A 44 -13.67 7.18 -5.83
N ARG A 45 -14.38 6.07 -6.07
CA ARG A 45 -13.77 4.74 -6.21
C ARG A 45 -12.84 4.68 -7.43
N ALA A 46 -13.22 5.26 -8.56
CA ALA A 46 -12.42 5.29 -9.77
C ALA A 46 -11.12 6.10 -9.56
N GLU A 47 -11.21 7.26 -8.90
CA GLU A 47 -10.03 8.08 -8.59
C GLU A 47 -9.10 7.43 -7.58
N VAL A 48 -9.63 6.81 -6.52
CA VAL A 48 -8.81 6.04 -5.56
C VAL A 48 -8.11 4.88 -6.27
N PHE A 49 -8.81 4.17 -7.17
CA PHE A 49 -8.19 3.10 -7.97
C PHE A 49 -7.09 3.64 -8.88
N ALA A 50 -7.34 4.74 -9.59
CA ALA A 50 -6.34 5.38 -10.44
C ALA A 50 -5.12 5.85 -9.63
N PHE A 51 -5.32 6.42 -8.44
CA PHE A 51 -4.25 6.80 -7.53
C PHE A 51 -3.39 5.59 -7.14
N ILE A 52 -4.03 4.48 -6.73
CA ILE A 52 -3.33 3.27 -6.32
C ILE A 52 -2.51 2.69 -7.49
N GLU A 53 -3.14 2.49 -8.64
CA GLU A 53 -2.54 1.75 -9.75
C GLU A 53 -1.52 2.55 -10.54
N THR A 54 -1.78 3.83 -10.77
CA THR A 54 -0.95 4.64 -11.66
C THR A 54 0.11 5.42 -10.89
N PHE A 55 -0.24 6.00 -9.74
CA PHE A 55 0.68 6.81 -8.96
C PHE A 55 1.39 5.99 -7.88
N TYR A 56 0.64 5.46 -6.92
CA TYR A 56 1.22 4.82 -5.74
C TYR A 56 2.07 3.61 -6.12
N ASN A 57 1.52 2.66 -6.90
CA ASN A 57 2.22 1.42 -7.22
C ASN A 57 3.34 1.62 -8.25
N ARG A 58 3.16 2.49 -9.25
CA ARG A 58 4.02 2.54 -10.46
C ARG A 58 4.91 3.78 -10.58
N ARG A 59 4.64 4.86 -9.84
CA ARG A 59 5.40 6.12 -9.98
C ARG A 59 6.02 6.60 -8.67
N ARG A 60 5.40 6.30 -7.53
CA ARG A 60 5.89 6.77 -6.23
C ARG A 60 7.18 6.05 -5.86
N LEU A 61 8.28 6.77 -5.80
CA LEU A 61 9.55 6.24 -5.31
C LEU A 61 9.59 6.18 -3.78
N ARG A 62 10.07 5.07 -3.23
CA ARG A 62 10.36 4.89 -1.81
C ARG A 62 11.78 4.38 -1.65
N LYS A 63 12.50 4.91 -0.66
CA LYS A 63 13.82 4.40 -0.29
C LYS A 63 13.69 2.98 0.27
N HIS A 64 14.27 2.03 -0.45
CA HIS A 64 14.49 0.65 -0.05
C HIS A 64 15.90 0.51 0.54
N LYS A 65 16.02 -0.19 1.67
CA LYS A 65 17.29 -0.33 2.41
C LYS A 65 18.42 -0.91 1.54
N THR A 66 18.10 -1.87 0.70
CA THR A 66 19.09 -2.64 -0.09
C THR A 66 19.26 -2.14 -1.52
N PHE A 67 18.23 -1.52 -2.11
CA PHE A 67 18.17 -1.30 -3.57
C PHE A 67 18.06 0.19 -3.95
N GLY A 68 18.19 1.09 -2.99
CA GLY A 68 17.99 2.53 -3.24
C GLY A 68 16.51 2.87 -3.43
N TYR A 69 16.20 3.82 -4.30
CA TYR A 69 14.81 4.23 -4.53
C TYR A 69 14.12 3.32 -5.54
N LEU A 70 12.97 2.77 -5.15
CA LEU A 70 12.15 1.91 -5.99
C LEU A 70 10.67 2.24 -5.79
N THR A 71 9.87 1.95 -6.81
CA THR A 71 8.42 1.92 -6.69
C THR A 71 7.94 0.70 -5.90
N PRO A 72 6.72 0.71 -5.34
CA PRO A 72 6.14 -0.47 -4.72
C PRO A 72 6.05 -1.67 -5.68
N ALA A 73 5.75 -1.45 -6.96
CA ALA A 73 5.72 -2.50 -7.97
C ALA A 73 7.11 -3.13 -8.17
N GLU A 74 8.15 -2.32 -8.37
CA GLU A 74 9.52 -2.82 -8.52
C GLU A 74 10.03 -3.53 -7.26
N THR A 75 9.67 -3.02 -6.08
CA THR A 75 10.02 -3.65 -4.80
C THR A 75 9.41 -5.05 -4.71
N ARG A 76 8.13 -5.21 -5.08
CA ARG A 76 7.44 -6.50 -5.10
C ARG A 76 8.09 -7.47 -6.10
N GLN A 77 8.37 -7.00 -7.32
CA GLN A 77 9.02 -7.81 -8.35
C GLN A 77 10.39 -8.33 -7.87
N ARG A 78 11.22 -7.46 -7.30
CA ARG A 78 12.54 -7.85 -6.77
C ARG A 78 12.44 -8.82 -5.60
N HIS A 79 11.45 -8.64 -4.71
CA HIS A 79 11.23 -9.56 -3.61
C HIS A 79 10.82 -10.96 -4.11
N GLN A 80 9.95 -11.03 -5.11
CA GLN A 80 9.54 -12.30 -5.73
C GLN A 80 10.72 -13.03 -6.38
N HIS A 81 11.57 -12.30 -7.12
CA HIS A 81 12.78 -12.89 -7.70
C HIS A 81 13.75 -13.39 -6.62
N ALA A 82 13.92 -12.64 -5.51
CA ALA A 82 14.78 -13.05 -4.41
C ALA A 82 14.26 -14.28 -3.64
N LEU A 83 12.94 -14.51 -3.61
CA LEU A 83 12.35 -15.71 -3.01
C LEU A 83 12.38 -16.94 -3.94
N ALA A 84 12.55 -16.72 -5.25
CA ALA A 84 12.57 -17.77 -6.27
C ALA A 84 14.00 -18.25 -6.61
N ALA A 85 15.02 -17.57 -6.10
CA ALA A 85 16.44 -17.91 -6.23
C ALA A 85 16.94 -18.62 -4.98
#